data_AF-A0A8J7DK86-F1
#
_entry.id   AF-A0A8J7DK86-F1
#
_cell.length_a   1.000
_cell.length_b   1.000
_cell.length_c   1.000
_cell.angle_alpha   90.00
_cell.angle_beta   90.00
_cell.angle_gamma   90.00
#
_symmetry.space_group_name_H-M   'P 1'
#
loop_
_entity.id
_entity.type
_entity.pdbx_description
1 polymer ?
#
loop_
_entity_poly.entity_id
_entity_poly.type
_entity_poly.pdbx_seq_one_letter_code
_entity_poly.pdbx_strand_id
1 'polypeptide(L)'
;CDNLAQSQRKKHFTIGINDDVTYTSLDFDPNFSSESKGVVRAMFYGLGSDGTVGANKNSIKIIGEETDNYAQGYFVYDSKKSGSMTVSHLRFGKEPIRSTYLIDQANFIGCHHWGFLERIDVLKAATPGAILLLNSPYDADRVWENLPLKVQQQIIDKQLKLYVINANQVARESGMGGRINTIMQVCFFALAGVLPQEEAIAKIKQAIEKTYGKKGAEVVRMNLQAVDNTLDNLHKVDIPQTPNSCTDAINRVSTPNSAPKFVQEVLGKIMIWEGDDLPVSSLPADGIFPVGTAKWEKRNVAEEIPVWEADVCVQCGKCVMVCPHSAIRAKAYQVDELVKAPETFKSINAKDKDFANQKFTIQVAPEDCTGCAICVEVCPAKNKAEPLRKAINMAQQLPLREQEQKNWDFFLSLPNPDRRQLKLNQIRQQQLQEPLFEFSGACAGCGETPYLKLLTQLFGDRAVIANATGCSSIYGGNLPTTPWTTNAQGRGPAWSN
;
A
#
# COMPACT_ATOMS: atom_id res chain seq x y z
N CYS A 1 36.40 13.48 -9.16
CA CYS A 1 35.48 14.63 -9.36
C CYS A 1 35.59 15.02 -10.82
N ASP A 2 34.79 14.38 -11.66
CA ASP A 2 35.09 14.24 -13.08
C ASP A 2 34.95 15.57 -13.83
N ASN A 3 33.93 16.38 -13.48
CA ASN A 3 33.77 17.75 -14.00
C ASN A 3 34.98 18.66 -13.67
N LEU A 4 35.63 18.52 -12.51
CA LEU A 4 36.82 19.33 -12.18
C LEU A 4 38.04 18.98 -13.03
N ALA A 5 38.11 17.73 -13.50
CA ALA A 5 39.18 17.24 -14.36
C ALA A 5 38.98 17.62 -15.84
N GLN A 6 37.78 18.06 -16.24
CA GLN A 6 37.50 18.49 -17.61
C GLN A 6 38.18 19.82 -17.95
N SER A 7 38.54 19.98 -19.23
CA SER A 7 39.15 21.20 -19.77
C SER A 7 38.18 22.37 -19.82
N GLN A 8 36.91 22.12 -20.19
CA GLN A 8 35.81 23.08 -20.09
C GLN A 8 34.86 22.65 -18.98
N ARG A 9 35.03 23.25 -17.80
CA ARG A 9 34.24 22.92 -16.62
C ARG A 9 32.86 23.57 -16.70
N LYS A 10 31.82 22.76 -16.49
CA LYS A 10 30.46 23.29 -16.31
C LYS A 10 30.38 24.05 -14.98
N LYS A 11 29.87 25.27 -15.01
CA LYS A 11 29.60 26.12 -13.83
C LYS A 11 28.10 26.18 -13.58
N HIS A 12 27.68 26.51 -12.35
CA HIS A 12 26.27 26.58 -11.96
C HIS A 12 25.47 25.33 -12.37
N PHE A 13 26.10 24.16 -12.22
CA PHE A 13 25.51 22.89 -12.60
C PHE A 13 24.58 22.35 -11.51
N THR A 14 23.74 21.40 -11.89
CA THR A 14 22.95 20.56 -10.98
C THR A 14 23.47 19.13 -11.02
N ILE A 15 23.23 18.34 -9.97
CA ILE A 15 23.58 16.92 -9.91
C ILE A 15 22.45 16.17 -9.21
N GLY A 16 22.11 14.98 -9.71
CA GLY A 16 20.99 14.17 -9.19
C GLY A 16 19.63 14.43 -9.84
N ILE A 17 19.57 15.29 -10.87
CA ILE A 17 18.37 15.46 -11.71
C ILE A 17 18.77 15.44 -13.19
N ASN A 18 17.82 15.10 -14.06
CA ASN A 18 17.95 15.31 -15.51
C ASN A 18 17.33 16.66 -15.89
N ASP A 19 18.16 17.70 -15.99
CA ASP A 19 17.72 19.00 -16.48
C ASP A 19 17.89 19.11 -18.00
N ASP A 20 16.85 18.71 -18.71
CA ASP A 20 16.72 18.79 -20.17
C ASP A 20 16.12 20.12 -20.66
N VAL A 21 15.90 21.08 -19.75
CA VAL A 21 15.33 22.40 -20.07
C VAL A 21 16.44 23.45 -20.10
N THR A 22 17.19 23.58 -18.99
CA THR A 22 18.30 24.54 -18.87
C THR A 22 19.67 23.90 -19.05
N TYR A 23 19.71 22.58 -19.26
CA TYR A 23 20.93 21.81 -19.52
C TYR A 23 22.00 22.03 -18.46
N THR A 24 21.64 22.12 -17.18
CA THR A 24 22.60 22.33 -16.08
C THR A 24 23.10 21.04 -15.45
N SER A 25 22.45 19.90 -15.68
CA SER A 25 22.77 18.62 -15.03
C SER A 25 24.17 18.08 -15.38
N LEU A 26 24.82 17.39 -14.44
CA LEU A 26 26.02 16.59 -14.67
C LEU A 26 25.67 15.11 -14.74
N ASP A 27 26.35 14.39 -15.62
CA ASP A 27 26.34 12.94 -15.65
C ASP A 27 27.09 12.36 -14.44
N PHE A 28 26.63 11.21 -13.96
CA PHE A 28 27.27 10.45 -12.88
C PHE A 28 27.13 8.95 -13.15
N ASP A 29 28.05 8.16 -12.58
CA ASP A 29 27.94 6.69 -12.62
C ASP A 29 26.97 6.21 -11.52
N PRO A 30 25.79 5.66 -11.87
CA PRO A 30 24.84 5.17 -10.88
C PRO A 30 25.30 3.88 -10.17
N ASN A 31 26.38 3.23 -10.64
CA ASN A 31 26.92 2.02 -10.03
C ASN A 31 28.08 2.30 -9.07
N PHE A 32 28.50 3.56 -8.94
CA PHE A 32 29.58 3.94 -8.06
C PHE A 32 29.21 3.65 -6.60
N SER A 33 30.01 2.84 -5.92
CA SER A 33 29.87 2.59 -4.49
C SER A 33 31.22 2.64 -3.80
N SER A 34 31.29 3.40 -2.70
CA SER A 34 32.46 3.45 -1.82
C SER A 34 32.38 2.46 -0.65
N GLU A 35 31.31 1.66 -0.56
CA GLU A 35 31.08 0.76 0.58
C GLU A 35 31.94 -0.51 0.47
N SER A 36 32.52 -0.94 1.58
CA SER A 36 33.30 -2.18 1.58
C SER A 36 32.40 -3.42 1.50
N LYS A 37 32.93 -4.51 0.95
CA LYS A 37 32.19 -5.77 0.77
C LYS A 37 31.71 -6.40 2.08
N GLY A 38 32.30 -6.03 3.22
CA GLY A 38 31.97 -6.55 4.55
C GLY A 38 30.76 -5.88 5.22
N VAL A 39 30.15 -4.87 4.59
CA VAL A 39 28.99 -4.17 5.14
C VAL A 39 27.70 -4.91 4.79
N VAL A 40 26.92 -5.26 5.81
CA VAL A 40 25.53 -5.71 5.63
C VAL A 40 24.69 -4.49 5.26
N ARG A 41 24.02 -4.56 4.11
CA ARG A 41 23.19 -3.50 3.52
C ARG A 41 21.79 -4.06 3.36
N ALA A 42 20.95 -3.78 4.35
CA ALA A 42 19.61 -4.36 4.44
C ALA A 42 18.53 -3.33 4.14
N MET A 43 17.62 -3.68 3.24
CA MET A 43 16.44 -2.88 2.91
C MET A 43 15.16 -3.59 3.36
N PHE A 44 14.24 -2.86 3.97
CA PHE A 44 12.96 -3.40 4.42
C PHE A 44 11.80 -2.58 3.90
N TYR A 45 10.92 -3.22 3.14
CA TYR A 45 9.68 -2.67 2.63
C TYR A 45 8.54 -3.07 3.56
N GLY A 46 8.03 -2.10 4.32
CA GLY A 46 6.95 -2.27 5.28
C GLY A 46 5.75 -1.40 4.98
N LEU A 47 4.59 -1.74 5.53
CA LEU A 47 3.38 -0.93 5.47
C LEU A 47 3.35 0.04 6.66
N GLY A 48 2.93 1.28 6.43
CA GLY A 48 2.77 2.28 7.49
C GLY A 48 1.86 1.75 8.59
N SER A 49 2.41 1.70 9.82
CA SER A 49 1.80 1.14 11.05
C SER A 49 1.89 -0.39 11.25
N ASP A 50 2.64 -1.13 10.42
CA ASP A 50 2.90 -2.57 10.63
C ASP A 50 3.97 -2.87 11.71
N GLY A 51 4.71 -1.84 12.14
CA GLY A 51 5.76 -1.94 13.16
C GLY A 51 7.18 -2.20 12.62
N THR A 52 7.37 -2.30 11.30
CA THR A 52 8.65 -2.55 10.62
C THR A 52 9.74 -1.56 11.02
N VAL A 53 9.43 -0.25 10.92
CA VAL A 53 10.36 0.82 11.32
C VAL A 53 10.77 0.70 12.78
N GLY A 54 9.82 0.36 13.66
CA GLY A 54 10.08 0.20 15.10
C GLY A 54 11.00 -0.99 15.38
N ALA A 55 10.73 -2.14 14.73
CA ALA A 55 11.59 -3.31 14.80
C ALA A 55 13.00 -3.00 14.28
N ASN A 56 13.13 -2.30 13.15
CA ASN A 56 14.43 -1.92 12.60
C ASN A 56 15.22 -0.98 13.52
N LYS A 57 14.58 0.00 14.15
CA LYS A 57 15.23 0.83 15.20
C LYS A 57 15.73 -0.01 16.37
N ASN A 58 14.96 -1.03 16.76
CA ASN A 58 15.36 -1.95 17.82
C ASN A 58 16.54 -2.83 17.37
N SER A 59 16.52 -3.37 16.15
CA SER A 59 17.64 -4.14 15.58
C SER A 59 18.94 -3.34 15.52
N ILE A 60 18.88 -2.06 15.13
CA ILE A 60 20.04 -1.15 15.17
C ILE A 60 20.60 -1.06 16.58
N LYS A 61 19.72 -0.89 17.58
CA LYS A 61 20.12 -0.79 18.98
C LYS A 61 20.78 -2.08 19.47
N ILE A 62 20.17 -3.23 19.21
CA ILE A 62 20.74 -4.54 19.59
C ILE A 62 22.12 -4.72 18.96
N ILE A 63 22.25 -4.51 17.64
CA ILE A 63 23.53 -4.74 16.96
C ILE A 63 24.59 -3.73 17.42
N GLY A 64 24.24 -2.45 17.57
CA GLY A 64 25.19 -1.41 17.96
C GLY A 64 25.58 -1.43 19.45
N GLU A 65 24.74 -1.94 20.34
CA GLU A 65 25.05 -2.05 21.78
C GLU A 65 25.68 -3.40 22.16
N GLU A 66 25.37 -4.48 21.43
CA GLU A 66 25.78 -5.84 21.78
C GLU A 66 26.93 -6.37 20.92
N THR A 67 27.42 -5.60 19.94
CA THR A 67 28.52 -6.00 19.04
C THR A 67 29.48 -4.84 18.78
N ASP A 68 30.68 -5.13 18.29
CA ASP A 68 31.66 -4.11 17.87
C ASP A 68 31.33 -3.46 16.50
N ASN A 69 30.18 -3.79 15.90
CA ASN A 69 29.79 -3.22 14.62
C ASN A 69 29.26 -1.80 14.79
N TYR A 70 29.65 -0.93 13.88
CA TYR A 70 28.92 0.31 13.61
C TYR A 70 27.56 -0.03 12.99
N ALA A 71 26.53 0.68 13.43
CA ALA A 71 25.17 0.53 12.95
C ALA A 71 24.62 1.88 12.45
N GLN A 72 24.01 1.87 11.27
CA GLN A 72 23.33 3.03 10.68
C GLN A 72 21.92 2.64 10.28
N GLY A 73 20.95 3.53 10.49
CA GLY A 73 19.60 3.40 9.95
C GLY A 73 19.07 4.71 9.40
N TYR A 74 18.49 4.64 8.21
CA TYR A 74 17.72 5.71 7.59
C TYR A 74 16.35 5.18 7.19
N PHE A 75 15.31 5.99 7.35
CA PHE A 75 13.92 5.57 7.15
C PHE A 75 13.24 6.53 6.19
N VAL A 76 12.83 6.01 5.03
CA VAL A 76 12.04 6.72 4.04
C VAL A 76 10.57 6.46 4.34
N TYR A 77 9.83 7.53 4.57
CA TYR A 77 8.39 7.48 4.80
C TYR A 77 7.68 8.12 3.62
N ASP A 78 6.50 7.59 3.31
CA ASP A 78 5.54 8.30 2.49
C ASP A 78 4.84 9.39 3.36
N SER A 79 4.53 10.51 2.72
CA SER A 79 3.62 11.56 3.20
C SER A 79 2.25 11.04 3.68
N LYS A 80 1.77 9.94 3.11
CA LYS A 80 0.49 9.31 3.47
C LYS A 80 0.59 8.73 4.87
N LYS A 81 -0.35 9.12 5.74
CA LYS A 81 -0.28 8.86 7.19
C LYS A 81 -0.42 7.39 7.59
N SER A 82 -1.13 6.57 6.82
CA SER A 82 -1.24 5.13 7.09
C SER A 82 -1.44 4.33 5.81
N GLY A 83 -1.08 3.04 5.86
CA GLY A 83 -1.23 2.12 4.72
C GLY A 83 -0.36 2.48 3.52
N SER A 84 0.69 3.27 3.73
CA SER A 84 1.65 3.67 2.71
C SER A 84 2.93 2.87 2.87
N MET A 85 3.77 2.83 1.84
CA MET A 85 5.02 2.11 1.95
C MET A 85 6.02 2.89 2.81
N THR A 86 6.78 2.16 3.61
CA THR A 86 7.98 2.64 4.29
C THR A 86 9.17 1.81 3.84
N VAL A 87 10.30 2.45 3.61
CA VAL A 87 11.55 1.77 3.24
C VAL A 87 12.60 2.07 4.30
N SER A 88 13.03 1.04 5.02
CA SER A 88 14.13 1.16 5.98
C SER A 88 15.44 0.75 5.33
N HIS A 89 16.47 1.58 5.46
CA HIS A 89 17.82 1.32 4.98
C HIS A 89 18.74 1.14 6.18
N LEU A 90 19.21 -0.08 6.40
CA LEU A 90 20.10 -0.41 7.52
C LEU A 90 21.47 -0.82 7.02
N ARG A 91 22.51 -0.34 7.70
CA ARG A 91 23.90 -0.75 7.44
C ARG A 91 24.57 -1.21 8.73
N PHE A 92 25.33 -2.29 8.64
CA PHE A 92 26.13 -2.84 9.75
C PHE A 92 27.52 -3.25 9.26
N GLY A 93 28.57 -2.90 10.01
CA GLY A 93 29.93 -3.33 9.68
C GLY A 93 30.97 -2.91 10.72
N LYS A 94 32.17 -3.50 10.63
CA LYS A 94 33.27 -3.24 11.58
C LYS A 94 33.93 -1.87 11.43
N GLU A 95 33.74 -1.21 10.30
CA GLU A 95 34.31 0.10 9.99
C GLU A 95 33.26 1.21 10.16
N PRO A 96 33.67 2.45 10.50
CA PRO A 96 32.75 3.58 10.57
C PRO A 96 31.96 3.79 9.27
N ILE A 97 30.63 3.74 9.36
CA ILE A 97 29.74 3.91 8.20
C ILE A 97 29.60 5.41 7.89
N ARG A 98 30.12 5.83 6.72
CA ARG A 98 30.05 7.22 6.21
C ARG A 98 29.04 7.43 5.09
N SER A 99 28.30 6.39 4.73
CA SER A 99 27.33 6.38 3.63
C SER A 99 26.07 7.17 3.98
N THR A 100 26.10 8.50 3.81
CA THR A 100 24.95 9.40 4.07
C THR A 100 24.01 9.49 2.85
N TYR A 101 23.64 8.34 2.29
CA TYR A 101 22.76 8.19 1.14
C TYR A 101 21.96 6.87 1.28
N LEU A 102 20.91 6.72 0.47
CA LEU A 102 20.07 5.51 0.47
C LEU A 102 20.88 4.28 0.03
N ILE A 103 20.37 3.08 0.30
CA ILE A 103 20.97 1.85 -0.22
C ILE A 103 20.43 1.63 -1.63
N ASP A 104 21.33 1.50 -2.59
CA ASP A 104 21.10 1.15 -3.99
C ASP A 104 21.60 -0.26 -4.33
N GLN A 105 22.45 -0.84 -3.48
CA GLN A 105 23.02 -2.18 -3.57
C GLN A 105 22.85 -2.93 -2.24
N ALA A 106 21.72 -3.62 -2.09
CA ALA A 106 21.35 -4.38 -0.90
C ALA A 106 21.73 -5.86 -1.01
N ASN A 107 22.36 -6.40 0.04
CA ASN A 107 22.61 -7.84 0.18
C ASN A 107 21.54 -8.56 1.01
N PHE A 108 20.60 -7.81 1.60
CA PHE A 108 19.41 -8.33 2.26
C PHE A 108 18.20 -7.46 1.93
N ILE A 109 17.10 -8.09 1.51
CA ILE A 109 15.82 -7.43 1.25
C ILE A 109 14.71 -8.14 2.02
N GLY A 110 14.02 -7.42 2.90
CA GLY A 110 12.79 -7.86 3.55
C GLY A 110 11.56 -7.19 2.93
N CYS A 111 10.60 -7.97 2.44
CA CYS A 111 9.31 -7.47 1.96
C CYS A 111 8.21 -7.95 2.91
N HIS A 112 7.68 -7.06 3.74
CA HIS A 112 6.78 -7.41 4.83
C HIS A 112 5.29 -7.37 4.41
N HIS A 113 5.00 -7.01 3.16
CA HIS A 113 3.65 -6.99 2.61
C HIS A 113 3.63 -7.51 1.17
N TRP A 114 2.89 -8.59 0.92
CA TRP A 114 2.84 -9.29 -0.37
C TRP A 114 2.50 -8.39 -1.56
N GLY A 115 1.52 -7.49 -1.40
CA GLY A 115 1.03 -6.62 -2.48
C GLY A 115 2.07 -5.65 -3.06
N PHE A 116 3.22 -5.46 -2.41
CA PHE A 116 4.30 -4.64 -2.99
C PHE A 116 4.96 -5.32 -4.20
N LEU A 117 5.05 -6.65 -4.21
CA LEU A 117 5.65 -7.43 -5.31
C LEU A 117 4.93 -7.23 -6.65
N GLU A 118 3.65 -6.87 -6.61
CA GLU A 118 2.83 -6.65 -7.78
C GLU A 118 2.95 -5.23 -8.35
N ARG A 119 3.43 -4.26 -7.55
CA ARG A 119 3.33 -2.82 -7.86
C ARG A 119 4.68 -2.11 -7.98
N ILE A 120 5.68 -2.55 -7.22
CA ILE A 120 6.99 -1.89 -7.16
C ILE A 120 8.11 -2.88 -7.35
N ASP A 121 9.22 -2.41 -7.92
CA ASP A 121 10.42 -3.21 -8.11
C ASP A 121 11.23 -3.31 -6.81
N VAL A 122 10.74 -4.11 -5.85
CA VAL A 122 11.41 -4.30 -4.55
C VAL A 122 12.83 -4.84 -4.69
N LEU A 123 13.16 -5.52 -5.81
CA LEU A 123 14.47 -6.14 -6.05
C LEU A 123 15.38 -5.26 -6.92
N LYS A 124 15.00 -4.02 -7.28
CA LYS A 124 15.84 -3.09 -8.05
C LYS A 124 17.25 -2.99 -7.45
N ALA A 125 17.31 -2.77 -6.14
CA ALA A 125 18.55 -2.63 -5.37
C ALA A 125 19.25 -3.96 -5.01
N ALA A 126 18.65 -5.13 -5.29
CA ALA A 126 19.24 -6.41 -4.89
C ALA A 126 20.57 -6.68 -5.61
N THR A 127 21.63 -6.99 -4.87
CA THR A 127 22.90 -7.49 -5.44
C THR A 127 22.81 -8.99 -5.76
N PRO A 128 23.65 -9.51 -6.67
CA PRO A 128 23.73 -10.96 -6.88
C PRO A 128 24.01 -11.73 -5.60
N GLY A 129 23.30 -12.85 -5.38
CA GLY A 129 23.42 -13.68 -4.18
C GLY A 129 22.75 -13.13 -2.93
N ALA A 130 22.03 -12.00 -3.01
CA ALA A 130 21.35 -11.39 -1.87
C ALA A 130 20.24 -12.28 -1.31
N ILE A 131 19.90 -12.06 -0.04
CA ILE A 131 18.78 -12.73 0.63
C ILE A 131 17.50 -11.93 0.40
N LEU A 132 16.45 -12.63 0.01
CA LEU A 132 15.08 -12.11 -0.07
C LEU A 132 14.22 -12.82 0.97
N LEU A 133 13.69 -12.05 1.92
CA LEU A 133 12.73 -12.50 2.94
C LEU A 133 11.34 -11.94 2.61
N LEU A 134 10.35 -12.82 2.38
CA LEU A 134 8.98 -12.42 2.08
C LEU A 134 8.02 -12.82 3.21
N ASN A 135 7.21 -11.85 3.66
CA ASN A 135 5.95 -12.17 4.33
C ASN A 135 4.92 -12.56 3.26
N SER A 136 4.58 -13.85 3.20
CA SER A 136 3.78 -14.45 2.13
C SER A 136 2.53 -15.12 2.70
N PRO A 137 1.35 -14.96 2.07
CA PRO A 137 0.18 -15.75 2.42
C PRO A 137 0.29 -17.21 1.93
N TYR A 138 1.27 -17.51 1.07
CA TYR A 138 1.57 -18.82 0.52
C TYR A 138 2.77 -19.45 1.23
N ASP A 139 2.74 -20.78 1.35
CA ASP A 139 3.84 -21.61 1.87
C ASP A 139 5.02 -21.72 0.88
N ALA A 140 6.11 -22.35 1.32
CA ALA A 140 7.32 -22.49 0.51
C ALA A 140 7.10 -23.27 -0.80
N ASP A 141 6.16 -24.22 -0.80
CA ASP A 141 5.87 -25.06 -1.95
C ASP A 141 5.05 -24.32 -3.02
N ARG A 142 4.17 -23.39 -2.62
CA ARG A 142 3.28 -22.68 -3.56
C ARG A 142 3.67 -21.24 -3.84
N VAL A 143 4.51 -20.63 -3.00
CA VAL A 143 4.86 -19.21 -3.15
C VAL A 143 5.46 -18.90 -4.51
N TRP A 144 6.28 -19.80 -5.04
CA TRP A 144 6.95 -19.60 -6.33
C TRP A 144 5.94 -19.36 -7.46
N GLU A 145 4.93 -20.23 -7.60
CA GLU A 145 3.90 -20.15 -8.65
C GLU A 145 3.06 -18.86 -8.59
N ASN A 146 2.97 -18.25 -7.41
CA ASN A 146 2.21 -17.02 -7.17
C ASN A 146 3.06 -15.75 -7.29
N LEU A 147 4.39 -15.85 -7.35
CA LEU A 147 5.26 -14.70 -7.56
C LEU A 147 5.08 -14.14 -8.98
N PRO A 148 5.06 -12.81 -9.16
CA PRO A 148 5.03 -12.22 -10.49
C PRO A 148 6.25 -12.61 -11.34
N LEU A 149 6.05 -12.73 -12.66
CA LEU A 149 7.08 -13.21 -13.59
C LEU A 149 8.41 -12.43 -13.54
N LYS A 150 8.36 -11.09 -13.52
CA LYS A 150 9.58 -10.26 -13.42
C LYS A 150 10.31 -10.45 -12.08
N VAL A 151 9.58 -10.70 -10.98
CA VAL A 151 10.20 -11.01 -9.67
C VAL A 151 10.89 -12.37 -9.73
N GLN A 152 10.26 -13.40 -10.30
CA GLN A 152 10.89 -14.70 -10.53
C GLN A 152 12.16 -14.57 -11.37
N GLN A 153 12.10 -13.80 -12.47
CA GLN A 153 13.24 -13.56 -13.35
C GLN A 153 14.40 -12.89 -12.61
N GLN A 154 14.12 -11.84 -11.82
CA GLN A 154 15.15 -11.18 -11.01
C GLN A 154 15.75 -12.09 -9.94
N ILE A 155 14.94 -12.97 -9.33
CA ILE A 155 15.44 -13.98 -8.37
C ILE A 155 16.44 -14.92 -9.04
N ILE A 156 16.13 -15.41 -10.24
CA ILE A 156 17.00 -16.32 -11.02
C ILE A 156 18.26 -15.59 -11.49
N ASP A 157 18.11 -14.47 -12.19
CA ASP A 157 19.22 -13.73 -12.81
C ASP A 157 20.23 -13.25 -11.77
N LYS A 158 19.74 -12.81 -10.61
CA LYS A 158 20.57 -12.35 -9.50
C LYS A 158 20.94 -13.49 -8.54
N GLN A 159 20.53 -14.73 -8.79
CA GLN A 159 20.82 -15.90 -7.94
C GLN A 159 20.48 -15.66 -6.46
N LEU A 160 19.31 -15.07 -6.21
CA LEU A 160 18.89 -14.69 -4.85
C LEU A 160 18.60 -15.92 -4.00
N LYS A 161 18.70 -15.78 -2.68
CA LYS A 161 18.26 -16.79 -1.71
C LYS A 161 16.90 -16.39 -1.17
N LEU A 162 15.86 -17.13 -1.55
CA LEU A 162 14.48 -16.83 -1.16
C LEU A 162 14.08 -17.56 0.13
N TYR A 163 13.56 -16.81 1.08
CA TYR A 163 12.96 -17.28 2.32
C TYR A 163 11.56 -16.69 2.49
N VAL A 164 10.64 -17.50 3.01
CA VAL A 164 9.24 -17.12 3.16
C VAL A 164 8.70 -17.51 4.52
N ILE A 165 7.74 -16.72 5.00
CA ILE A 165 6.98 -16.97 6.22
C ILE A 165 5.60 -16.33 6.09
N ASN A 166 4.56 -16.98 6.60
CA ASN A 166 3.25 -16.35 6.80
C ASN A 166 3.21 -15.69 8.18
N ALA A 167 3.81 -14.51 8.28
CA ALA A 167 3.96 -13.83 9.56
C ALA A 167 2.61 -13.44 10.18
N ASN A 168 1.59 -13.19 9.35
CA ASN A 168 0.23 -12.92 9.81
C ASN A 168 -0.42 -14.15 10.47
N GLN A 169 -0.25 -15.33 9.90
CA GLN A 169 -0.71 -16.58 10.50
C GLN A 169 0.03 -16.85 11.81
N VAL A 170 1.36 -16.79 11.80
CA VAL A 170 2.20 -17.00 12.98
C VAL A 170 1.83 -16.01 14.09
N ALA A 171 1.59 -14.74 13.77
CA ALA A 171 1.16 -13.74 14.75
C ALA A 171 -0.18 -14.10 15.41
N ARG A 172 -1.16 -14.57 14.63
CA ARG A 172 -2.46 -15.00 15.16
C ARG A 172 -2.35 -16.23 16.05
N GLU A 173 -1.61 -17.24 15.60
CA GLU A 173 -1.41 -18.49 16.34
C GLU A 173 -0.60 -18.29 17.62
N SER A 174 0.34 -17.34 17.64
CA SER A 174 1.08 -16.93 18.83
C SER A 174 0.34 -15.89 19.71
N GLY A 175 -0.90 -15.54 19.39
CA GLY A 175 -1.71 -14.61 20.19
C GLY A 175 -1.27 -13.14 20.13
N MET A 176 -0.46 -12.77 19.13
CA MET A 176 0.02 -11.39 18.91
C MET A 176 -0.93 -10.54 18.05
N GLY A 177 -2.09 -11.10 17.66
CA GLY A 177 -3.03 -10.46 16.76
C GLY A 177 -2.44 -10.35 15.34
N GLY A 178 -2.49 -9.16 14.74
CA GLY A 178 -1.90 -8.89 13.42
C GLY A 178 -0.51 -8.23 13.45
N ARG A 179 0.24 -8.36 14.55
CA ARG A 179 1.56 -7.71 14.67
C ARG A 179 2.68 -8.63 14.20
N ILE A 180 3.20 -8.36 13.01
CA ILE A 180 4.26 -9.17 12.37
C ILE A 180 5.68 -8.70 12.71
N ASN A 181 5.83 -7.54 13.34
CA ASN A 181 7.11 -6.88 13.54
C ASN A 181 8.16 -7.74 14.27
N THR A 182 7.80 -8.41 15.37
CA THR A 182 8.71 -9.30 16.10
C THR A 182 9.11 -10.51 15.27
N ILE A 183 8.16 -11.09 14.53
CA ILE A 183 8.38 -12.26 13.66
C ILE A 183 9.39 -11.90 12.57
N MET A 184 9.13 -10.83 11.82
CA MET A 184 10.02 -10.41 10.74
C MET A 184 11.41 -9.99 11.27
N GLN A 185 11.47 -9.42 12.47
CA GLN A 185 12.74 -9.10 13.13
C GLN A 185 13.57 -10.36 13.42
N VAL A 186 12.95 -11.41 13.97
CA VAL A 186 13.61 -12.69 14.24
C VAL A 186 14.14 -13.30 12.94
N CYS A 187 13.35 -13.30 11.87
CA CYS A 187 13.79 -13.76 10.56
C CYS A 187 15.01 -12.98 10.05
N PHE A 188 15.03 -11.65 10.20
CA PHE A 188 16.19 -10.85 9.83
C PHE A 188 17.46 -11.28 10.58
N PHE A 189 17.40 -11.41 11.90
CA PHE A 189 18.56 -11.83 12.70
C PHE A 189 19.05 -13.24 12.35
N ALA A 190 18.13 -14.16 12.06
CA ALA A 190 18.48 -15.52 11.67
C ALA A 190 19.19 -15.59 10.29
N LEU A 191 18.88 -14.65 9.39
CA LEU A 191 19.32 -14.70 8.00
C LEU A 191 20.44 -13.72 7.63
N ALA A 192 20.50 -12.55 8.27
CA ALA A 192 21.36 -11.45 7.84
C ALA A 192 22.86 -11.68 8.06
N GLY A 193 23.24 -12.67 8.86
CA GLY A 193 24.64 -13.02 9.12
C GLY A 193 25.45 -11.94 9.86
N VAL A 194 24.78 -10.98 10.51
CA VAL A 194 25.43 -9.96 11.35
C VAL A 194 26.04 -10.58 12.61
N LEU A 195 25.38 -11.62 13.14
CA LEU A 195 25.80 -12.42 14.28
C LEU A 195 25.64 -13.91 13.94
N PRO A 196 26.40 -14.80 14.61
CA PRO A 196 26.09 -16.23 14.60
C PRO A 196 24.63 -16.46 15.04
N GLN A 197 23.92 -17.37 14.39
CA GLN A 197 22.48 -17.56 14.56
C GLN A 197 22.09 -17.83 16.03
N GLU A 198 22.82 -18.70 16.73
CA GLU A 198 22.57 -19.03 18.14
C GLU A 198 22.72 -17.79 19.06
N GLU A 199 23.75 -16.99 18.81
CA GLU A 199 24.00 -15.76 19.55
C GLU A 199 22.91 -14.72 19.26
N ALA A 200 22.51 -14.57 17.99
CA ALA A 200 21.46 -13.66 17.57
C ALA A 200 20.12 -13.98 18.26
N ILE A 201 19.73 -15.25 18.29
CA ILE A 201 18.50 -15.72 18.95
C ILE A 201 18.58 -15.47 20.46
N ALA A 202 19.71 -15.79 21.11
CA ALA A 202 19.90 -15.55 22.53
C ALA A 202 19.76 -14.06 22.89
N LYS A 203 20.39 -13.17 22.11
CA LYS A 203 20.31 -11.71 22.29
C LYS A 203 18.90 -11.17 22.08
N ILE A 204 18.15 -11.68 21.10
CA ILE A 204 16.75 -11.30 20.90
C ILE A 204 15.90 -11.70 22.11
N LYS A 205 16.04 -12.94 22.61
CA LYS A 205 15.30 -13.41 23.79
C LYS A 205 15.61 -12.54 25.02
N GLN A 206 16.88 -12.20 25.25
CA GLN A 206 17.30 -11.28 26.31
C GLN A 206 16.70 -9.86 26.13
N ALA A 207 16.69 -9.33 24.91
CA ALA A 207 16.10 -8.01 24.62
C ALA A 207 14.58 -7.99 24.84
N ILE A 208 13.89 -9.07 24.50
CA ILE A 208 12.46 -9.27 24.77
C ILE A 208 12.18 -9.24 26.27
N GLU A 209 12.95 -10.00 27.07
CA GLU A 209 12.83 -10.01 28.54
C GLU A 209 13.05 -8.61 29.14
N LYS A 210 14.08 -7.89 28.70
CA LYS A 210 14.39 -6.53 29.17
C LYS A 210 13.28 -5.53 28.79
N THR A 211 12.75 -5.63 27.57
CA THR A 211 11.75 -4.69 27.03
C THR A 211 10.35 -4.94 27.61
N TYR A 212 9.95 -6.21 27.68
CA TYR A 212 8.60 -6.62 28.04
C TYR A 212 8.47 -7.15 29.47
N GLY A 213 9.57 -7.29 30.23
CA GLY A 213 9.53 -7.74 31.62
C GLY A 213 8.61 -6.89 32.51
N LYS A 214 8.51 -5.58 32.23
CA LYS A 214 7.58 -4.66 32.91
C LYS A 214 6.10 -4.90 32.58
N LYS A 215 5.78 -5.66 31.53
CA LYS A 215 4.41 -5.98 31.08
C LYS A 215 3.90 -7.32 31.61
N GLY A 216 4.70 -8.04 32.40
CA GLY A 216 4.33 -9.31 33.04
C GLY A 216 4.87 -10.54 32.33
N ALA A 217 5.02 -11.63 33.09
CA ALA A 217 5.65 -12.88 32.64
C ALA A 217 4.93 -13.53 31.45
N GLU A 218 3.61 -13.41 31.37
CA GLU A 218 2.83 -14.00 30.27
C GLU A 218 3.11 -13.30 28.93
N VAL A 219 3.23 -11.97 28.92
CA VAL A 219 3.58 -11.22 27.70
C VAL A 219 4.99 -11.59 27.23
N VAL A 220 5.93 -11.76 28.17
CA VAL A 220 7.29 -12.23 27.85
C VAL A 220 7.25 -13.64 27.26
N ARG A 221 6.56 -14.59 27.91
CA ARG A 221 6.40 -15.98 27.45
C ARG A 221 5.81 -16.04 26.04
N MET A 222 4.76 -15.26 25.77
CA MET A 222 4.16 -15.17 24.43
C MET A 222 5.15 -14.68 23.37
N ASN A 223 5.95 -13.66 23.67
CA ASN A 223 6.95 -13.16 22.72
C ASN A 223 8.09 -14.16 22.52
N LEU A 224 8.52 -14.88 23.56
CA LEU A 224 9.53 -15.94 23.43
C LEU A 224 9.01 -17.11 22.59
N GLN A 225 7.78 -17.55 22.84
CA GLN A 225 7.13 -18.58 22.02
C GLN A 225 6.98 -18.13 20.57
N ALA A 226 6.68 -16.85 20.34
CA ALA A 226 6.65 -16.30 18.98
C ALA A 226 8.01 -16.36 18.27
N VAL A 227 9.13 -16.18 18.98
CA VAL A 227 10.48 -16.34 18.41
C VAL A 227 10.67 -17.78 17.93
N ASP A 228 10.35 -18.76 18.78
CA ASP A 228 10.54 -20.18 18.45
C ASP A 228 9.62 -20.60 17.29
N ASN A 229 8.33 -20.27 17.37
CA ASN A 229 7.37 -20.52 16.29
C ASN A 229 7.80 -19.85 14.97
N THR A 230 8.43 -18.68 15.02
CA THR A 230 8.92 -17.98 13.82
C THR A 230 10.00 -18.80 13.12
N LEU A 231 10.96 -19.34 13.88
CA LEU A 231 12.05 -20.12 13.32
C LEU A 231 11.55 -21.43 12.70
N ASP A 232 10.56 -22.07 13.32
CA ASP A 232 9.95 -23.30 12.81
C ASP A 232 9.15 -23.07 11.51
N ASN A 233 8.62 -21.86 11.32
CA ASN A 233 7.81 -21.47 10.15
C ASN A 233 8.59 -20.64 9.11
N LEU A 234 9.90 -20.45 9.31
CA LEU A 234 10.76 -19.77 8.34
C LEU A 234 11.34 -20.79 7.37
N HIS A 235 10.86 -20.77 6.14
CA HIS A 235 11.21 -21.78 5.15
C HIS A 235 12.05 -21.18 4.02
N LYS A 236 13.11 -21.90 3.64
CA LYS A 236 13.86 -21.62 2.41
C LYS A 236 13.08 -22.20 1.23
N VAL A 237 12.99 -21.45 0.14
CA VAL A 237 12.33 -21.89 -1.10
C VAL A 237 13.38 -22.42 -2.06
N ASP A 238 13.13 -23.59 -2.64
CA ASP A 238 13.93 -24.10 -3.74
C ASP A 238 13.54 -23.39 -5.04
N ILE A 239 14.53 -22.76 -5.67
CA ILE A 239 14.32 -21.92 -6.85
C ILE A 239 14.46 -22.76 -8.12
N PRO A 240 13.40 -22.87 -8.95
CA PRO A 240 13.48 -23.50 -10.26
C PRO A 240 14.42 -22.77 -11.21
N GLN A 241 14.94 -23.48 -12.23
CA GLN A 241 15.84 -22.88 -13.22
C GLN A 241 15.15 -21.92 -14.19
N THR A 242 13.84 -22.06 -14.37
CA THR A 242 13.06 -21.25 -15.30
C THR A 242 11.87 -20.62 -14.60
N PRO A 243 11.54 -19.36 -14.91
CA PRO A 243 10.32 -18.74 -14.42
C PRO A 243 9.11 -19.46 -15.03
N ASN A 244 8.08 -19.69 -14.23
CA ASN A 244 6.89 -20.46 -14.60
C ASN A 244 5.59 -19.84 -14.05
N SER A 245 5.62 -18.58 -13.62
CA SER A 245 4.44 -17.92 -13.09
C SER A 245 3.30 -17.93 -14.10
N CYS A 246 2.12 -18.35 -13.66
CA CYS A 246 0.88 -18.17 -14.41
C CYS A 246 0.30 -16.76 -14.20
N THR A 247 0.96 -15.90 -13.41
CA THR A 247 0.49 -14.55 -13.10
C THR A 247 1.25 -13.49 -13.89
N ASP A 248 0.57 -12.88 -14.87
CA ASP A 248 1.05 -11.73 -15.65
C ASP A 248 1.04 -10.41 -14.85
N ALA A 249 1.17 -10.50 -13.51
CA ALA A 249 0.82 -9.43 -12.58
C ALA A 249 1.64 -8.14 -12.75
N ILE A 250 2.86 -8.19 -13.30
CA ILE A 250 3.69 -6.98 -13.46
C ILE A 250 3.34 -6.13 -14.69
N ASN A 251 2.50 -6.63 -15.61
CA ASN A 251 1.87 -5.73 -16.58
C ASN A 251 0.80 -4.82 -15.95
N ARG A 252 0.43 -5.02 -14.67
CA ARG A 252 -0.49 -4.13 -13.91
C ARG A 252 0.18 -2.89 -13.32
N VAL A 253 1.51 -2.75 -13.44
CA VAL A 253 2.27 -1.58 -12.94
C VAL A 253 2.03 -0.33 -13.80
N SER A 254 1.59 -0.51 -15.04
CA SER A 254 1.23 0.61 -15.91
C SER A 254 -0.16 1.11 -15.57
N THR A 255 -0.28 2.41 -15.29
CA THR A 255 -1.56 3.10 -15.29
C THR A 255 -2.33 2.69 -16.55
N PRO A 256 -3.61 2.30 -16.48
CA PRO A 256 -4.34 1.81 -17.65
C PRO A 256 -4.22 2.76 -18.84
N ASN A 257 -4.17 2.23 -20.07
CA ASN A 257 -4.11 3.04 -21.30
C ASN A 257 -5.26 4.05 -21.43
N SER A 258 -6.34 3.89 -20.66
CA SER A 258 -7.45 4.82 -20.57
C SER A 258 -7.18 6.06 -19.72
N ALA A 259 -6.09 6.09 -18.95
CA ALA A 259 -5.72 7.25 -18.13
C ALA A 259 -5.19 8.41 -19.00
N PRO A 260 -5.29 9.67 -18.56
CA PRO A 260 -4.68 10.78 -19.29
C PRO A 260 -3.16 10.61 -19.41
N LYS A 261 -2.57 11.10 -20.52
CA LYS A 261 -1.14 10.98 -20.83
C LYS A 261 -0.23 11.41 -19.66
N PHE A 262 -0.52 12.55 -19.03
CA PHE A 262 0.22 13.03 -17.87
C PHE A 262 0.15 12.08 -16.67
N VAL A 263 -0.98 11.40 -16.48
CA VAL A 263 -1.11 10.38 -15.42
C VAL A 263 -0.24 9.17 -15.76
N GLN A 264 -0.25 8.70 -17.01
CA GLN A 264 0.53 7.52 -17.41
C GLN A 264 2.04 7.78 -17.34
N GLU A 265 2.50 8.89 -17.94
CA GLU A 265 3.93 9.13 -18.17
C GLU A 265 4.65 9.80 -17.01
N VAL A 266 3.93 10.61 -16.22
CA VAL A 266 4.51 11.39 -15.12
C VAL A 266 4.06 10.85 -13.78
N LEU A 267 2.76 10.91 -13.48
CA LEU A 267 2.25 10.50 -12.17
C LEU A 267 2.43 9.01 -11.93
N GLY A 268 2.31 8.19 -12.97
CA GLY A 268 2.55 6.75 -12.97
C GLY A 268 3.92 6.41 -12.42
N LYS A 269 4.96 7.06 -12.96
CA LYS A 269 6.35 6.90 -12.50
C LYS A 269 6.51 7.29 -11.04
N ILE A 270 5.94 8.41 -10.61
CA ILE A 270 6.00 8.84 -9.21
C ILE A 270 5.28 7.82 -8.30
N MET A 271 4.12 7.29 -8.71
CA MET A 271 3.36 6.30 -7.94
C MET A 271 4.12 4.98 -7.72
N ILE A 272 5.02 4.62 -8.64
CA ILE A 272 5.84 3.40 -8.57
C ILE A 272 7.27 3.66 -8.07
N TRP A 273 7.52 4.84 -7.48
CA TRP A 273 8.81 5.23 -6.90
C TRP A 273 9.95 5.40 -7.93
N GLU A 274 9.59 5.78 -9.15
CA GLU A 274 10.50 6.15 -10.24
C GLU A 274 10.40 7.65 -10.56
N GLY A 275 10.02 8.46 -9.57
CA GLY A 275 9.86 9.91 -9.72
C GLY A 275 11.18 10.65 -9.98
N ASP A 276 12.29 10.18 -9.39
CA ASP A 276 13.62 10.77 -9.59
C ASP A 276 14.14 10.60 -11.04
N ASP A 277 13.59 9.64 -11.80
CA ASP A 277 13.94 9.40 -13.21
C ASP A 277 13.22 10.36 -14.17
N LEU A 278 12.32 11.22 -13.67
CA LEU A 278 11.61 12.21 -14.48
C LEU A 278 12.50 13.41 -14.81
N PRO A 279 12.58 13.83 -16.08
CA PRO A 279 13.29 15.05 -16.44
C PRO A 279 12.52 16.29 -16.01
N VAL A 280 13.22 17.43 -15.90
CA VAL A 280 12.63 18.73 -15.52
C VAL A 280 11.47 19.10 -16.46
N SER A 281 11.58 18.82 -17.75
CA SER A 281 10.53 19.09 -18.75
C SER A 281 9.21 18.37 -18.51
N SER A 282 9.19 17.31 -17.70
CA SER A 282 7.98 16.55 -17.39
C SER A 282 7.09 17.23 -16.33
N LEU A 283 7.62 18.20 -15.59
CA LEU A 283 6.92 18.85 -14.48
C LEU A 283 6.35 20.21 -14.91
N PRO A 284 5.14 20.57 -14.44
CA PRO A 284 4.55 21.87 -14.71
C PRO A 284 5.34 22.97 -13.98
N ALA A 285 5.70 24.03 -14.70
CA ALA A 285 6.52 25.13 -14.16
C ALA A 285 5.82 25.94 -13.05
N ASP A 286 4.48 25.91 -13.01
CA ASP A 286 3.65 26.60 -12.02
C ASP A 286 3.17 25.69 -10.88
N GLY A 287 3.54 24.40 -10.90
CA GLY A 287 3.12 23.43 -9.90
C GLY A 287 1.65 23.03 -9.95
N ILE A 288 0.92 23.31 -11.04
CA ILE A 288 -0.49 22.91 -11.18
C ILE A 288 -0.61 21.45 -11.61
N PHE A 289 -1.34 20.64 -10.84
CA PHE A 289 -1.60 19.22 -11.13
C PHE A 289 -3.07 18.95 -11.44
N PRO A 290 -3.38 17.92 -12.25
CA PRO A 290 -4.75 17.55 -12.53
C PRO A 290 -5.45 16.95 -11.30
N VAL A 291 -6.77 17.09 -11.30
CA VAL A 291 -7.66 16.44 -10.32
C VAL A 291 -8.02 15.02 -10.76
N GLY A 292 -8.51 14.22 -9.81
CA GLY A 292 -9.09 12.90 -10.05
C GLY A 292 -8.02 11.86 -10.36
N THR A 293 -6.82 12.02 -9.81
CA THR A 293 -5.69 11.12 -10.08
C THR A 293 -5.62 9.95 -9.10
N ALA A 294 -6.21 10.06 -7.90
CA ALA A 294 -6.22 8.99 -6.90
C ALA A 294 -6.91 7.69 -7.38
N LYS A 295 -7.90 7.79 -8.27
CA LYS A 295 -8.60 6.62 -8.84
C LYS A 295 -7.69 5.70 -9.66
N TRP A 296 -6.53 6.19 -10.09
CA TRP A 296 -5.55 5.41 -10.85
C TRP A 296 -4.51 4.73 -9.97
N GLU A 297 -4.47 5.05 -8.68
CA GLU A 297 -3.44 4.54 -7.78
C GLU A 297 -3.63 3.07 -7.45
N LYS A 298 -4.88 2.65 -7.19
CA LYS A 298 -5.27 1.27 -6.84
C LYS A 298 -4.31 0.66 -5.82
N ARG A 299 -4.25 1.30 -4.66
CA ARG A 299 -3.22 1.08 -3.63
C ARG A 299 -3.09 -0.39 -3.20
N ASN A 300 -4.23 -1.06 -3.10
CA ASN A 300 -4.36 -2.46 -2.75
C ASN A 300 -3.66 -2.82 -1.44
N VAL A 301 -4.04 -2.13 -0.36
CA VAL A 301 -3.37 -2.21 0.97
C VAL A 301 -4.20 -2.90 2.04
N ALA A 302 -5.45 -3.28 1.75
CA ALA A 302 -6.32 -3.94 2.71
C ALA A 302 -6.12 -5.46 2.69
N GLU A 303 -5.89 -6.07 3.85
CA GLU A 303 -5.91 -7.54 3.98
C GLU A 303 -7.33 -8.10 3.86
N GLU A 304 -8.30 -7.35 4.38
CA GLU A 304 -9.72 -7.70 4.34
C GLU A 304 -10.56 -6.55 3.78
N ILE A 305 -11.63 -6.90 3.07
CA ILE A 305 -12.59 -5.95 2.49
C ILE A 305 -14.03 -6.29 2.88
N PRO A 306 -14.94 -5.31 2.91
CA PRO A 306 -16.35 -5.56 3.16
C PRO A 306 -17.00 -6.36 2.02
N VAL A 307 -17.74 -7.41 2.37
CA VAL A 307 -18.57 -8.20 1.47
C VAL A 307 -20.05 -7.92 1.76
N TRP A 308 -20.81 -7.65 0.70
CA TRP A 308 -22.24 -7.36 0.80
C TRP A 308 -23.11 -8.62 0.76
N GLU A 309 -23.94 -8.75 1.80
CA GLU A 309 -24.97 -9.77 1.96
C GLU A 309 -26.34 -9.16 1.63
N ALA A 310 -26.75 -9.31 0.37
CA ALA A 310 -27.85 -8.56 -0.19
C ALA A 310 -29.20 -8.86 0.48
N ASP A 311 -29.45 -10.12 0.86
CA ASP A 311 -30.71 -10.57 1.48
C ASP A 311 -30.93 -9.99 2.88
N VAL A 312 -29.85 -9.70 3.60
CA VAL A 312 -29.89 -9.09 4.94
C VAL A 312 -30.04 -7.56 4.84
N CYS A 313 -29.65 -6.96 3.72
CA CYS A 313 -29.51 -5.52 3.57
C CYS A 313 -30.84 -4.76 3.64
N VAL A 314 -30.90 -3.73 4.49
CA VAL A 314 -32.06 -2.82 4.61
C VAL A 314 -31.97 -1.56 3.75
N GLN A 315 -30.92 -1.44 2.91
CA GLN A 315 -30.71 -0.32 1.97
C GLN A 315 -30.72 1.07 2.63
N CYS A 316 -30.02 1.20 3.78
CA CYS A 316 -30.02 2.45 4.54
C CYS A 316 -28.94 3.48 4.14
N GLY A 317 -27.95 3.09 3.34
CA GLY A 317 -26.84 3.95 2.90
C GLY A 317 -25.80 4.30 3.97
N LYS A 318 -25.94 3.83 5.22
CA LYS A 318 -25.01 4.19 6.32
C LYS A 318 -23.57 3.75 6.06
N CYS A 319 -23.36 2.55 5.51
CA CYS A 319 -22.03 2.04 5.15
C CYS A 319 -21.32 2.93 4.11
N VAL A 320 -22.06 3.47 3.14
CA VAL A 320 -21.58 4.41 2.13
C VAL A 320 -21.28 5.78 2.74
N MET A 321 -22.14 6.23 3.66
CA MET A 321 -21.98 7.52 4.35
C MET A 321 -20.68 7.62 5.13
N VAL A 322 -20.39 6.58 5.93
CA VAL A 322 -19.24 6.59 6.85
C VAL A 322 -17.92 6.21 6.21
N CYS A 323 -17.93 5.75 4.95
CA CYS A 323 -16.69 5.33 4.29
C CYS A 323 -15.76 6.54 4.11
N PRO A 324 -14.54 6.52 4.71
CA PRO A 324 -13.62 7.64 4.63
C PRO A 324 -12.90 7.76 3.29
N HIS A 325 -12.99 6.75 2.42
CA HIS A 325 -12.26 6.71 1.14
C HIS A 325 -13.18 6.60 -0.08
N SER A 326 -14.51 6.66 0.10
CA SER A 326 -15.48 6.43 -0.98
C SER A 326 -15.30 5.07 -1.67
N ALA A 327 -14.76 4.07 -0.96
CA ALA A 327 -14.47 2.72 -1.43
C ALA A 327 -15.66 1.74 -1.33
N ILE A 328 -16.79 2.19 -0.78
CA ILE A 328 -18.07 1.46 -0.83
C ILE A 328 -19.14 2.46 -1.27
N ARG A 329 -19.87 2.14 -2.34
CA ARG A 329 -20.88 3.01 -2.97
C ARG A 329 -22.17 2.25 -3.23
N ALA A 330 -23.23 3.00 -3.50
CA ALA A 330 -24.51 2.43 -3.89
C ALA A 330 -25.12 3.17 -5.08
N LYS A 331 -25.86 2.44 -5.92
CA LYS A 331 -26.66 2.99 -7.02
C LYS A 331 -28.04 2.33 -7.05
N ALA A 332 -29.03 3.09 -7.49
CA ALA A 332 -30.32 2.58 -7.94
C ALA A 332 -30.45 2.85 -9.45
N TYR A 333 -30.89 1.86 -10.21
CA TYR A 333 -30.87 1.92 -11.68
C TYR A 333 -31.91 0.96 -12.29
N GLN A 334 -32.22 1.16 -13.58
CA GLN A 334 -33.23 0.35 -14.28
C GLN A 334 -32.76 -1.09 -14.48
N VAL A 335 -33.71 -2.04 -14.54
CA VAL A 335 -33.41 -3.46 -14.71
C VAL A 335 -32.60 -3.73 -15.98
N ASP A 336 -32.86 -2.99 -17.05
CA ASP A 336 -32.21 -3.14 -18.36
C ASP A 336 -30.70 -2.82 -18.33
N GLU A 337 -30.23 -2.09 -17.32
CA GLU A 337 -28.79 -1.82 -17.15
C GLU A 337 -28.00 -3.09 -16.77
N LEU A 338 -28.68 -4.15 -16.31
CA LEU A 338 -28.04 -5.41 -15.89
C LEU A 338 -27.72 -6.36 -17.04
N VAL A 339 -28.05 -6.04 -18.29
CA VAL A 339 -27.85 -6.96 -19.43
C VAL A 339 -26.39 -7.39 -19.60
N LYS A 340 -25.43 -6.51 -19.25
CA LYS A 340 -23.99 -6.77 -19.33
C LYS A 340 -23.34 -7.00 -17.96
N ALA A 341 -24.13 -7.26 -16.92
CA ALA A 341 -23.61 -7.47 -15.58
C ALA A 341 -22.74 -8.74 -15.54
N PRO A 342 -21.56 -8.70 -14.89
CA PRO A 342 -20.82 -9.91 -14.57
C PRO A 342 -21.68 -10.90 -13.79
N GLU A 343 -21.43 -12.21 -13.95
CA GLU A 343 -22.21 -13.26 -13.26
C GLU A 343 -22.23 -13.11 -11.74
N THR A 344 -21.16 -12.54 -11.18
CA THR A 344 -20.97 -12.35 -9.74
C THR A 344 -21.49 -11.01 -9.24
N PHE A 345 -21.99 -10.15 -10.12
CA PHE A 345 -22.50 -8.83 -9.77
C PHE A 345 -23.83 -8.94 -9.04
N LYS A 346 -23.82 -8.60 -7.75
CA LYS A 346 -25.00 -8.70 -6.90
C LYS A 346 -25.94 -7.51 -7.14
N SER A 347 -27.24 -7.78 -7.24
CA SER A 347 -28.29 -6.75 -7.26
C SER A 347 -29.57 -7.27 -6.58
N ILE A 348 -30.34 -6.35 -5.97
CA ILE A 348 -31.66 -6.64 -5.38
C ILE A 348 -32.66 -5.56 -5.79
N ASN A 349 -33.95 -5.80 -5.61
CA ASN A 349 -34.96 -4.77 -5.86
C ASN A 349 -34.79 -3.60 -4.88
N ALA A 350 -34.90 -2.37 -5.39
CA ALA A 350 -34.90 -1.19 -4.54
C ALA A 350 -36.13 -1.22 -3.60
N LYS A 351 -35.88 -0.97 -2.32
CA LYS A 351 -36.91 -0.97 -1.24
C LYS A 351 -37.51 0.42 -1.02
N ASP A 352 -36.85 1.47 -1.51
CA ASP A 352 -37.36 2.83 -1.45
C ASP A 352 -38.39 3.05 -2.57
N LYS A 353 -39.54 3.65 -2.23
CA LYS A 353 -40.69 3.82 -3.12
C LYS A 353 -40.38 4.74 -4.31
N ASP A 354 -39.48 5.71 -4.13
CA ASP A 354 -39.11 6.62 -5.21
C ASP A 354 -38.34 5.90 -6.33
N PHE A 355 -37.80 4.71 -6.03
CA PHE A 355 -37.09 3.83 -6.97
C PHE A 355 -37.85 2.52 -7.22
N ALA A 356 -39.18 2.54 -7.12
CA ALA A 356 -39.99 1.35 -7.41
C ALA A 356 -39.67 0.78 -8.81
N ASN A 357 -39.63 -0.55 -8.90
CA ASN A 357 -39.23 -1.32 -10.10
C ASN A 357 -37.77 -1.15 -10.55
N GLN A 358 -36.93 -0.47 -9.77
CA GLN A 358 -35.49 -0.40 -10.03
C GLN A 358 -34.72 -1.46 -9.24
N LYS A 359 -33.47 -1.66 -9.64
CA LYS A 359 -32.48 -2.47 -8.95
C LYS A 359 -31.59 -1.58 -8.09
N PHE A 360 -31.02 -2.18 -7.05
CA PHE A 360 -30.14 -1.55 -6.09
C PHE A 360 -28.93 -2.46 -5.85
N THR A 361 -27.74 -1.84 -5.86
CA THR A 361 -26.48 -2.51 -5.53
C THR A 361 -25.66 -1.66 -4.57
N ILE A 362 -25.01 -2.33 -3.62
CA ILE A 362 -23.84 -1.80 -2.90
C ILE A 362 -22.61 -2.50 -3.48
N GLN A 363 -21.64 -1.74 -3.96
CA GLN A 363 -20.41 -2.26 -4.53
C GLN A 363 -19.19 -1.66 -3.83
N VAL A 364 -18.16 -2.48 -3.70
CA VAL A 364 -16.89 -2.13 -3.04
C VAL A 364 -15.80 -2.02 -4.09
N ALA A 365 -14.92 -1.03 -3.93
CA ALA A 365 -13.69 -0.87 -4.69
C ALA A 365 -12.59 -1.66 -3.96
N PRO A 366 -12.26 -2.90 -4.38
CA PRO A 366 -11.40 -3.78 -3.58
C PRO A 366 -10.00 -3.20 -3.37
N GLU A 367 -9.45 -2.56 -4.40
CA GLU A 367 -8.08 -2.03 -4.41
C GLU A 367 -7.95 -0.65 -3.75
N ASP A 368 -9.07 0.03 -3.47
CA ASP A 368 -9.07 1.35 -2.82
C ASP A 368 -9.61 1.30 -1.38
N CYS A 369 -10.15 0.15 -0.97
CA CYS A 369 -10.52 -0.08 0.42
C CYS A 369 -9.28 -0.14 1.29
N THR A 370 -9.36 0.40 2.51
CA THR A 370 -8.28 0.36 3.50
C THR A 370 -8.56 -0.60 4.66
N GLY A 371 -9.62 -1.43 4.57
CA GLY A 371 -9.94 -2.42 5.59
C GLY A 371 -10.37 -1.87 6.96
N CYS A 372 -10.78 -0.60 7.08
CA CYS A 372 -11.04 0.03 8.38
C CYS A 372 -12.29 -0.47 9.15
N ALA A 373 -13.08 -1.37 8.56
CA ALA A 373 -14.28 -1.99 9.15
C ALA A 373 -15.43 -1.06 9.63
N ILE A 374 -15.31 0.27 9.58
CA ILE A 374 -16.37 1.21 10.04
C ILE A 374 -17.72 0.94 9.35
N CYS A 375 -17.71 0.56 8.08
CA CYS A 375 -18.92 0.21 7.33
C CYS A 375 -19.66 -1.02 7.90
N VAL A 376 -18.91 -1.99 8.46
CA VAL A 376 -19.43 -3.17 9.16
C VAL A 376 -19.95 -2.78 10.54
N GLU A 377 -19.21 -1.95 11.28
CA GLU A 377 -19.60 -1.50 12.61
C GLU A 377 -20.95 -0.76 12.59
N VAL A 378 -21.11 0.20 11.67
CA VAL A 378 -22.33 1.02 11.56
C VAL A 378 -23.53 0.27 10.97
N CYS A 379 -23.31 -0.90 10.35
CA CYS A 379 -24.38 -1.63 9.68
C CYS A 379 -25.46 -2.05 10.70
N PRO A 380 -26.70 -1.54 10.58
CA PRO A 380 -27.76 -1.83 11.55
C PRO A 380 -28.46 -3.16 11.28
N ALA A 381 -28.29 -3.72 10.06
CA ALA A 381 -28.94 -4.95 9.66
C ALA A 381 -28.21 -6.16 10.24
N LYS A 382 -28.98 -7.09 10.81
CA LYS A 382 -28.51 -8.36 11.36
C LYS A 382 -29.24 -9.50 10.68
N ASN A 383 -28.54 -10.58 10.39
CA ASN A 383 -29.14 -11.82 9.91
C ASN A 383 -30.02 -12.41 11.03
N LYS A 384 -31.21 -12.89 10.69
CA LYS A 384 -32.17 -13.44 11.67
C LYS A 384 -31.71 -14.78 12.26
N ALA A 385 -31.04 -15.61 11.46
CA ALA A 385 -30.53 -16.92 11.88
C ALA A 385 -29.19 -16.79 12.60
N GLU A 386 -28.34 -15.84 12.19
CA GLU A 386 -27.01 -15.61 12.78
C GLU A 386 -26.83 -14.13 13.15
N PRO A 387 -27.22 -13.68 14.36
CA PRO A 387 -27.26 -12.26 14.72
C PRO A 387 -25.91 -11.52 14.69
N LEU A 388 -24.79 -12.26 14.72
CA LEU A 388 -23.44 -11.72 14.57
C LEU A 388 -23.11 -11.35 13.11
N ARG A 389 -23.77 -12.00 12.15
CA ARG A 389 -23.60 -11.73 10.71
C ARG A 389 -24.47 -10.54 10.30
N LYS A 390 -23.86 -9.52 9.72
CA LYS A 390 -24.53 -8.29 9.26
C LYS A 390 -24.74 -8.29 7.75
N ALA A 391 -25.32 -7.23 7.21
CA ALA A 391 -25.42 -7.05 5.75
C ALA A 391 -24.09 -6.71 5.06
N ILE A 392 -23.09 -6.28 5.83
CA ILE A 392 -21.72 -6.03 5.38
C ILE A 392 -20.80 -6.71 6.39
N ASN A 393 -19.86 -7.55 5.96
CA ASN A 393 -18.91 -8.25 6.83
C ASN A 393 -17.51 -8.22 6.21
N MET A 394 -16.45 -8.26 7.02
CA MET A 394 -15.08 -8.34 6.50
C MET A 394 -14.78 -9.76 6.00
N ALA A 395 -14.04 -9.86 4.90
CA ALA A 395 -13.49 -11.12 4.39
C ALA A 395 -12.13 -10.87 3.73
N GLN A 396 -11.31 -11.93 3.63
CA GLN A 396 -9.99 -11.88 3.01
C GLN A 396 -10.07 -11.35 1.58
N GLN A 397 -9.22 -10.37 1.25
CA GLN A 397 -9.30 -9.62 -0.01
C GLN A 397 -8.77 -10.41 -1.20
N LEU A 398 -7.64 -11.12 -1.04
CA LEU A 398 -6.93 -11.76 -2.17
C LEU A 398 -7.84 -12.66 -3.03
N PRO A 399 -8.66 -13.57 -2.47
CA PRO A 399 -9.54 -14.43 -3.28
C PRO A 399 -10.69 -13.68 -3.96
N LEU A 400 -11.02 -12.47 -3.48
CA LEU A 400 -12.17 -11.69 -3.94
C LEU A 400 -11.77 -10.59 -4.94
N ARG A 401 -10.51 -10.14 -4.90
CA ARG A 401 -10.03 -8.93 -5.58
C ARG A 401 -10.39 -8.90 -7.07
N GLU A 402 -10.06 -9.95 -7.81
CA GLU A 402 -10.24 -9.94 -9.28
C GLU A 402 -11.70 -9.91 -9.69
N GLN A 403 -12.55 -10.66 -8.96
CA GLN A 403 -13.98 -10.65 -9.17
C GLN A 403 -14.57 -9.27 -8.84
N GLU A 404 -14.23 -8.74 -7.66
CA GLU A 404 -14.75 -7.46 -7.19
C GLU A 404 -14.23 -6.27 -8.00
N GLN A 405 -13.06 -6.38 -8.63
CA GLN A 405 -12.55 -5.39 -9.59
C GLN A 405 -13.46 -5.31 -10.82
N LYS A 406 -13.80 -6.46 -11.42
CA LYS A 406 -14.74 -6.51 -12.56
C LYS A 406 -16.13 -5.98 -12.17
N ASN A 407 -16.60 -6.33 -10.98
CA ASN A 407 -17.88 -5.84 -10.45
C ASN A 407 -17.84 -4.33 -10.19
N TRP A 408 -16.72 -3.81 -9.69
CA TRP A 408 -16.50 -2.38 -9.48
C TRP A 408 -16.49 -1.61 -10.80
N ASP A 409 -15.78 -2.10 -11.80
CA ASP A 409 -15.73 -1.48 -13.14
C ASP A 409 -17.13 -1.45 -13.79
N PHE A 410 -17.87 -2.56 -13.71
CA PHE A 410 -19.26 -2.60 -14.15
C PHE A 410 -20.14 -1.62 -13.36
N PHE A 411 -20.01 -1.57 -12.04
CA PHE A 411 -20.75 -0.63 -11.19
C PHE A 411 -20.48 0.83 -11.57
N LEU A 412 -19.23 1.18 -11.89
CA LEU A 412 -18.89 2.53 -12.34
C LEU A 412 -19.57 2.87 -13.67
N SER A 413 -19.76 1.89 -14.56
CA SER A 413 -20.43 2.10 -15.85
C SER A 413 -21.94 2.35 -15.76
N LEU A 414 -22.59 1.94 -14.66
CA LEU A 414 -24.01 2.18 -14.42
C LEU A 414 -24.33 3.68 -14.27
N PRO A 415 -25.50 4.16 -14.70
CA PRO A 415 -25.88 5.55 -14.54
C PRO A 415 -26.00 5.94 -13.06
N ASN A 416 -25.54 7.15 -12.72
CA ASN A 416 -25.83 7.76 -11.42
C ASN A 416 -27.30 8.23 -11.40
N PRO A 417 -28.03 8.07 -10.28
CA PRO A 417 -29.36 8.66 -10.13
C PRO A 417 -29.36 10.18 -10.35
N ASP A 418 -30.43 10.71 -10.95
CA ASP A 418 -30.55 12.15 -11.15
C ASP A 418 -30.58 12.88 -9.79
N ARG A 419 -29.52 13.63 -9.52
CA ARG A 419 -29.34 14.33 -8.24
C ARG A 419 -30.46 15.30 -7.90
N ARG A 420 -31.21 15.79 -8.90
CA ARG A 420 -32.35 16.71 -8.71
C ARG A 420 -33.58 16.01 -8.12
N GLN A 421 -33.65 14.69 -8.25
CA GLN A 421 -34.78 13.87 -7.78
C GLN A 421 -34.52 13.26 -6.39
N LEU A 422 -33.31 13.43 -5.84
CA LEU A 422 -32.93 12.84 -4.55
C LEU A 422 -33.37 13.71 -3.37
N LYS A 423 -33.94 13.08 -2.35
CA LYS A 423 -34.28 13.70 -1.07
C LYS A 423 -33.02 13.80 -0.20
N LEU A 424 -32.35 14.96 -0.26
CA LEU A 424 -31.06 15.20 0.39
C LEU A 424 -31.08 15.13 1.93
N ASN A 425 -32.26 15.29 2.54
CA ASN A 425 -32.45 15.11 3.98
C ASN A 425 -32.54 13.64 4.42
N GLN A 426 -32.52 12.68 3.49
CA GLN A 426 -32.55 11.24 3.77
C GLN A 426 -31.23 10.59 3.37
N ILE A 427 -30.51 10.03 4.33
CA ILE A 427 -29.20 9.38 4.12
C ILE A 427 -29.26 8.34 2.98
N ARG A 428 -30.31 7.52 2.94
CA ARG A 428 -30.47 6.45 1.93
C ARG A 428 -30.49 6.96 0.49
N GLN A 429 -30.98 8.17 0.25
CA GLN A 429 -31.02 8.79 -1.08
C GLN A 429 -29.83 9.71 -1.30
N GLN A 430 -29.45 10.49 -0.28
CA GLN A 430 -28.31 11.39 -0.37
C GLN A 430 -27.01 10.63 -0.71
N GLN A 431 -26.83 9.43 -0.18
CA GLN A 431 -25.66 8.58 -0.44
C GLN A 431 -25.66 7.88 -1.81
N LEU A 432 -26.69 8.09 -2.65
CA LEU A 432 -26.69 7.69 -4.05
C LEU A 432 -26.01 8.73 -4.96
N GLN A 433 -25.69 9.93 -4.44
CA GLN A 433 -24.94 10.91 -5.21
C GLN A 433 -23.49 10.48 -5.41
N GLU A 434 -22.97 10.78 -6.60
CA GLU A 434 -21.55 10.61 -6.93
C GLU A 434 -20.67 11.43 -5.97
N PRO A 435 -19.70 10.79 -5.27
CA PRO A 435 -18.72 11.52 -4.47
C PRO A 435 -17.65 12.14 -5.37
N LEU A 436 -17.31 13.42 -5.15
CA LEU A 436 -16.20 14.10 -5.85
C LEU A 436 -14.94 14.27 -4.97
N PHE A 437 -14.87 13.46 -3.91
CA PHE A 437 -13.71 13.24 -3.07
C PHE A 437 -13.59 11.74 -2.81
N GLU A 438 -12.57 11.10 -3.36
CA GLU A 438 -12.42 9.64 -3.37
C GLU A 438 -10.96 9.21 -3.22
N PHE A 439 -10.75 8.08 -2.53
CA PHE A 439 -9.47 7.36 -2.48
C PHE A 439 -8.28 8.18 -1.94
N SER A 440 -8.53 9.09 -1.00
CA SER A 440 -7.48 9.95 -0.44
C SER A 440 -6.38 9.18 0.31
N GLY A 441 -5.23 9.83 0.49
CA GLY A 441 -4.13 9.33 1.31
C GLY A 441 -4.38 9.34 2.82
N ALA A 442 -5.63 9.54 3.26
CA ALA A 442 -6.00 9.62 4.66
C ALA A 442 -5.90 8.26 5.37
N CYS A 443 -5.83 8.30 6.71
CA CYS A 443 -5.72 7.09 7.51
C CYS A 443 -6.91 6.15 7.33
N ALA A 444 -6.71 4.85 7.54
CA ALA A 444 -7.80 3.90 7.69
C ALA A 444 -8.73 4.35 8.83
N GLY A 445 -10.00 4.61 8.51
CA GLY A 445 -10.97 5.11 9.49
C GLY A 445 -10.86 6.60 9.82
N CYS A 446 -10.29 7.42 8.92
CA CYS A 446 -10.17 8.86 9.14
C CYS A 446 -11.53 9.52 9.45
N GLY A 447 -11.58 10.33 10.51
CA GLY A 447 -12.78 11.05 10.93
C GLY A 447 -13.09 12.31 10.11
N GLU A 448 -12.19 12.80 9.26
CA GLU A 448 -12.38 14.05 8.51
C GLU A 448 -13.01 13.83 7.14
N THR A 449 -12.55 12.82 6.39
CA THR A 449 -12.87 12.64 4.97
C THR A 449 -14.33 12.28 4.66
N PRO A 450 -15.12 11.59 5.53
CA PRO A 450 -16.56 11.44 5.30
C PRO A 450 -17.30 12.78 5.18
N TYR A 451 -16.84 13.81 5.88
CA TYR A 451 -17.42 15.16 5.79
C TYR A 451 -17.09 15.84 4.46
N LEU A 452 -15.84 15.74 3.98
CA LEU A 452 -15.46 16.26 2.67
C LEU A 452 -16.16 15.52 1.53
N LYS A 453 -16.28 14.19 1.62
CA LYS A 453 -17.09 13.38 0.71
C LYS A 453 -18.53 13.89 0.65
N LEU A 454 -19.18 14.08 1.81
CA LEU A 454 -20.54 14.60 1.87
C LEU A 454 -20.65 16.01 1.28
N LEU A 455 -19.71 16.91 1.59
CA LEU A 455 -19.65 18.26 1.04
C LEU A 455 -19.59 18.23 -0.48
N THR A 456 -18.73 17.39 -1.04
CA THR A 456 -18.59 17.27 -2.50
C THR A 456 -19.81 16.64 -3.17
N GLN A 457 -20.49 15.70 -2.53
CA GLN A 457 -21.77 15.16 -3.02
C GLN A 457 -22.85 16.26 -3.11
N LEU A 458 -22.85 17.23 -2.17
CA LEU A 458 -23.85 18.30 -2.15
C LEU A 458 -23.50 19.48 -3.07
N PHE A 459 -22.24 19.91 -3.09
CA PHE A 459 -21.83 21.19 -3.70
C PHE A 459 -20.62 21.09 -4.64
N GLY A 460 -20.09 19.88 -4.87
CA GLY A 460 -18.80 19.71 -5.52
C GLY A 460 -18.74 20.19 -6.97
N ASP A 461 -19.85 20.27 -7.68
CA ASP A 461 -19.92 20.77 -9.06
C ASP A 461 -19.68 22.29 -9.20
N ARG A 462 -19.56 23.01 -8.07
CA ARG A 462 -19.38 24.47 -8.01
C ARG A 462 -18.59 24.94 -6.80
N ALA A 463 -17.85 24.04 -6.15
CA ALA A 463 -17.08 24.36 -4.95
C ALA A 463 -15.68 24.90 -5.30
N VAL A 464 -15.23 25.88 -4.52
CA VAL A 464 -13.82 26.33 -4.50
C VAL A 464 -13.32 26.13 -3.07
N ILE A 465 -12.21 25.41 -2.93
CA ILE A 465 -11.65 24.99 -1.65
C ILE A 465 -10.32 25.71 -1.44
N ALA A 466 -10.28 26.60 -0.45
CA ALA A 466 -9.05 27.14 0.12
C ALA A 466 -8.74 26.33 1.38
N ASN A 467 -7.72 25.48 1.32
CA ASN A 467 -7.44 24.49 2.35
C ASN A 467 -6.22 24.90 3.17
N ALA A 468 -6.38 25.15 4.47
CA ALA A 468 -5.23 25.41 5.34
C ALA A 468 -4.27 24.20 5.40
N THR A 469 -2.99 24.45 5.65
CA THR A 469 -2.00 23.39 5.81
C THR A 469 -2.31 22.54 7.03
N GLY A 470 -2.39 21.22 6.85
CA GLY A 470 -2.73 20.27 7.91
C GLY A 470 -3.05 18.88 7.35
N CYS A 471 -3.74 18.04 8.13
CA CYS A 471 -4.18 16.71 7.65
C CYS A 471 -4.89 16.82 6.30
N SER A 472 -5.79 17.80 6.18
CA SER A 472 -6.62 18.03 5.01
C SER A 472 -5.85 18.42 3.76
N SER A 473 -4.74 19.16 3.89
CA SER A 473 -3.90 19.43 2.72
C SER A 473 -3.03 18.23 2.34
N ILE A 474 -2.60 17.42 3.30
CA ILE A 474 -1.79 16.23 3.02
C ILE A 474 -2.63 15.16 2.32
N TYR A 475 -3.75 14.71 2.89
CA TYR A 475 -4.56 13.71 2.19
C TYR A 475 -5.33 14.30 1.00
N GLY A 476 -5.50 15.63 0.94
CA GLY A 476 -6.25 16.34 -0.10
C GLY A 476 -5.41 16.78 -1.29
N GLY A 477 -4.09 16.91 -1.17
CA GLY A 477 -3.25 17.47 -2.23
C GLY A 477 -1.81 16.95 -2.26
N ASN A 478 -1.51 15.83 -1.60
CA ASN A 478 -0.18 15.24 -1.69
C ASN A 478 0.03 14.52 -3.03
N LEU A 479 0.89 15.12 -3.85
CA LEU A 479 1.28 14.60 -5.15
C LEU A 479 1.97 13.22 -5.05
N PRO A 480 1.80 12.34 -6.03
CA PRO A 480 1.18 12.57 -7.34
C PRO A 480 -0.35 12.37 -7.36
N THR A 481 -0.96 11.94 -6.26
CA THR A 481 -2.38 11.54 -6.24
C THR A 481 -3.29 12.53 -5.51
N THR A 482 -4.31 13.03 -6.21
CA THR A 482 -5.31 13.96 -5.67
C THR A 482 -6.68 13.28 -5.60
N PRO A 483 -7.39 13.35 -4.46
CA PRO A 483 -8.71 12.72 -4.27
C PRO A 483 -9.89 13.55 -4.79
N TRP A 484 -9.68 14.85 -5.00
CA TRP A 484 -10.68 15.72 -5.62
C TRP A 484 -10.89 15.26 -7.05
N THR A 485 -12.12 15.07 -7.50
CA THR A 485 -12.40 14.60 -8.87
C THR A 485 -13.53 15.40 -9.51
N THR A 486 -13.88 15.07 -10.74
CA THR A 486 -14.95 15.72 -11.52
C THR A 486 -16.09 14.75 -11.79
N ASN A 487 -17.29 15.29 -11.95
CA ASN A 487 -18.44 14.54 -12.42
C ASN A 487 -18.37 14.30 -13.94
N ALA A 488 -19.37 13.61 -14.48
CA ALA A 488 -19.46 13.34 -15.92
C ALA A 488 -19.50 14.59 -16.84
N GLN A 489 -19.75 15.79 -16.29
CA GLN A 489 -19.72 17.07 -17.02
C GLN A 489 -18.37 17.78 -16.90
N GLY A 490 -17.37 17.16 -16.29
CA GLY A 490 -16.05 17.75 -16.03
C GLY A 490 -16.06 18.81 -14.93
N ARG A 491 -17.13 18.91 -14.13
CA ARG A 491 -17.23 19.87 -13.02
C ARG A 491 -16.86 19.19 -11.71
N GLY A 492 -16.03 19.86 -10.91
CA GLY A 492 -15.59 19.37 -9.60
C GLY A 492 -14.98 20.49 -8.77
N PRO A 493 -14.59 20.21 -7.52
CA PRO A 493 -14.01 21.21 -6.65
C PRO A 493 -12.67 21.73 -7.21
N ALA A 494 -12.53 23.05 -7.32
CA ALA A 494 -11.22 23.68 -7.51
C ALA A 494 -10.53 23.79 -6.15
N TRP A 495 -9.32 23.24 -6.00
CA TRP A 495 -8.65 23.14 -4.71
C TRP A 495 -7.29 23.85 -4.73
N SER A 496 -6.98 24.55 -3.63
CA SER A 496 -5.69 25.20 -3.39
C SER A 496 -5.33 25.09 -1.91
N ASN A 497 -4.06 24.83 -1.60
CA ASN A 497 -3.49 24.97 -0.25
C ASN A 497 -2.63 26.22 -0.14
#